data_AF-A0AAW5HSM5-F1
#
_entry.id   AF-A0AAW5HSM5-F1
#
_cell.length_a   1.000
_cell.length_b   1.000
_cell.length_c   1.000
_cell.angle_alpha   90.00
_cell.angle_beta   90.00
_cell.angle_gamma   90.00
#
_symmetry.space_group_name_H-M   'P 1'
#
loop_
_entity.id
_entity.type
_entity.pdbx_description
1 polymer ?
#
loop_
_entity_poly.entity_id
_entity_poly.type
_entity_poly.pdbx_seq_one_letter_code
_entity_poly.pdbx_strand_id
1 'polypeptide(L)'
;MELSQRLDLSALQLEDAPSDPTANTEDVSAFAQLTRLIERVTGEDTEALDRETTLDGAGVASLDRIELAVRIEQELGVPIDEETYRQHSTLGELCAYIEGHEEYKGA
;
A
#
# COMPACT_ATOMS: atom_id res chain seq x y z
N MET A 1 19.13 -25.30 53.57
CA MET A 1 20.19 -24.64 52.79
C MET A 1 20.56 -25.64 51.70
N GLU A 2 20.38 -25.41 50.41
CA GLU A 2 20.19 -24.18 49.65
C GLU A 2 19.13 -24.39 48.57
N LEU A 3 18.37 -23.32 48.34
CA LEU A 3 17.33 -23.18 47.33
C LEU A 3 17.98 -23.10 45.96
N SER A 4 17.63 -24.00 45.05
CA SER A 4 17.94 -23.88 43.63
C SER A 4 16.65 -24.06 42.82
N GLN A 5 15.75 -23.09 42.99
CA GLN A 5 14.67 -22.83 42.05
C GLN A 5 15.33 -22.35 40.76
N ARG A 6 15.57 -23.27 39.82
CA ARG A 6 15.94 -22.92 38.46
C ARG A 6 14.81 -22.06 37.92
N LEU A 7 15.09 -20.78 37.73
CA LEU A 7 14.20 -19.85 37.05
C LEU A 7 13.90 -20.42 35.66
N ASP A 8 12.68 -20.90 35.44
CA ASP A 8 12.18 -21.23 34.11
C ASP A 8 11.98 -19.91 33.34
N LEU A 9 13.03 -19.47 32.65
CA LEU A 9 13.04 -18.28 31.79
C LEU A 9 12.12 -18.42 30.57
N SER A 10 11.55 -19.61 30.33
CA SER A 10 10.54 -19.85 29.29
C SER A 10 9.21 -19.15 29.55
N ALA A 11 9.01 -18.58 30.75
CA ALA A 11 7.80 -17.86 31.14
C ALA A 11 7.92 -16.32 31.06
N LEU A 12 9.07 -15.77 30.66
CA LEU A 12 9.20 -14.32 30.41
C LEU A 12 8.81 -13.98 28.96
N GLN A 13 7.51 -14.11 28.75
CA GLN A 13 6.66 -13.19 28.01
C GLN A 13 7.36 -11.93 27.47
N LEU A 14 7.47 -11.83 26.14
CA LEU A 14 6.96 -10.65 25.47
C LEU A 14 6.23 -11.14 24.22
N GLU A 15 4.91 -10.97 24.26
CA GLU A 15 4.03 -11.01 23.12
C GLU A 15 4.52 -9.93 22.15
N ASP A 16 5.42 -10.29 21.24
CA ASP A 16 5.66 -9.49 20.06
C ASP A 16 4.50 -9.80 19.10
N ALA A 17 3.89 -8.73 18.62
CA ALA A 17 2.68 -8.67 17.81
C ALA A 17 2.62 -9.77 16.73
N PRO A 18 1.42 -10.11 16.19
CA PRO A 18 1.38 -10.86 14.95
C PRO A 18 2.31 -10.16 13.96
N SER A 19 3.46 -10.78 13.68
CA SER A 19 4.35 -10.35 12.64
C SER A 19 3.51 -10.47 11.38
N ASP A 20 3.00 -9.33 10.92
CA ASP A 20 2.34 -9.26 9.63
C ASP A 20 3.36 -9.77 8.61
N PRO A 21 3.10 -10.91 7.94
CA PRO A 21 4.03 -11.46 6.98
C PRO A 21 4.10 -10.62 5.69
N THR A 22 3.50 -9.43 5.65
CA THR A 22 3.54 -8.51 4.50
C THR A 22 4.77 -7.60 4.49
N ALA A 23 5.79 -7.86 5.30
CA ALA A 23 7.14 -7.37 5.01
C ALA A 23 7.80 -8.19 3.87
N ASN A 24 7.10 -8.32 2.73
CA ASN A 24 7.72 -8.77 1.48
C ASN A 24 8.66 -7.66 1.01
N THR A 25 9.93 -7.85 1.29
CA THR A 25 11.03 -7.07 0.71
C THR A 25 11.24 -7.59 -0.71
N GLU A 26 11.16 -6.69 -1.70
CA GLU A 26 11.62 -6.84 -3.10
C GLU A 26 10.64 -7.36 -4.17
N ASP A 27 9.33 -7.22 -3.98
CA ASP A 27 8.40 -6.98 -5.09
C ASP A 27 7.73 -5.64 -4.81
N VAL A 28 7.98 -4.61 -5.62
CA VAL A 28 7.27 -3.32 -5.43
C VAL A 28 5.84 -3.52 -5.92
N SER A 29 4.97 -4.05 -5.04
CA SER A 29 3.55 -4.27 -5.32
C SER A 29 2.90 -3.02 -5.90
N ALA A 30 1.85 -3.18 -6.72
CA ALA A 30 1.17 -2.02 -7.31
C ALA A 30 0.67 -1.06 -6.23
N PHE A 31 0.32 -1.59 -5.05
CA PHE A 31 -0.04 -0.80 -3.89
C PHE A 31 1.10 0.11 -3.41
N ALA A 32 2.31 -0.43 -3.25
CA ALA A 32 3.47 0.37 -2.86
C ALA A 32 3.87 1.41 -3.92
N GLN A 33 3.66 1.11 -5.20
CA GLN A 33 3.89 2.08 -6.28
C GLN A 33 2.82 3.18 -6.28
N LEU A 34 1.55 2.79 -6.13
CA LEU A 34 0.42 3.72 -6.10
C LEU A 34 0.51 4.69 -4.91
N THR A 35 0.81 4.21 -3.71
CA THR A 35 0.96 5.09 -2.53
C THR A 35 2.12 6.07 -2.70
N ARG A 36 3.25 5.65 -3.27
CA ARG A 36 4.36 6.56 -3.60
C ARG A 36 3.97 7.61 -4.65
N LEU A 37 3.16 7.25 -5.63
CA LEU A 37 2.65 8.22 -6.61
C LEU A 37 1.70 9.21 -5.95
N ILE A 38 0.80 8.74 -5.08
CA ILE A 38 -0.11 9.58 -4.31
C ILE A 38 0.67 10.58 -3.46
N GLU A 39 1.62 10.11 -2.63
CA GLU A 39 2.47 10.96 -1.80
C GLU A 39 3.19 12.06 -2.62
N ARG A 40 3.69 11.70 -3.81
CA ARG A 40 4.38 12.64 -4.69
C ARG A 40 3.45 13.70 -5.28
N VAL A 41 2.21 13.33 -5.58
CA VAL A 41 1.23 14.22 -6.22
C VAL A 41 0.56 15.11 -5.17
N THR A 42 0.11 14.54 -4.05
CA THR A 42 -0.63 15.27 -3.00
C THR A 42 0.31 15.96 -2.00
N GLY A 43 1.53 15.45 -1.83
CA GLY A 43 2.44 15.86 -0.77
C GLY A 43 2.02 15.40 0.63
N GLU A 44 0.98 14.56 0.72
CA GLU A 44 0.48 14.02 1.98
C GLU A 44 1.11 12.67 2.31
N ASP A 45 1.29 12.42 3.61
CA ASP A 45 1.86 11.18 4.11
C ASP A 45 0.92 10.00 3.83
N THR A 46 1.47 8.90 3.32
CA THR A 46 0.71 7.72 2.91
C THR A 46 0.85 6.51 3.83
N GLU A 47 1.53 6.65 4.97
CA GLU A 47 1.78 5.55 5.91
C GLU A 47 0.48 4.97 6.51
N ALA A 48 -0.56 5.78 6.63
CA ALA A 48 -1.86 5.36 7.15
C ALA A 48 -2.82 4.83 6.09
N LEU A 49 -2.44 4.83 4.81
CA LEU A 49 -3.33 4.39 3.73
C LEU A 49 -3.39 2.87 3.66
N ASP A 50 -4.60 2.35 3.47
CA ASP A 50 -4.87 0.94 3.29
C ASP A 50 -5.65 0.68 1.98
N ARG A 51 -5.89 -0.60 1.66
CA ARG A 51 -6.56 -0.99 0.41
C ARG A 51 -8.03 -0.58 0.33
N GLU A 52 -8.69 -0.37 1.47
CA GLU A 52 -10.08 0.10 1.55
C GLU A 52 -10.17 1.63 1.52
N THR A 53 -9.04 2.33 1.66
CA THR A 53 -9.00 3.80 1.55
C THR A 53 -9.43 4.23 0.15
N THR A 54 -10.26 5.27 0.08
CA THR A 54 -10.71 5.88 -1.19
C THR A 54 -9.71 6.94 -1.67
N LEU A 55 -9.77 7.35 -2.94
CA LEU A 55 -8.93 8.44 -3.45
C LEU A 55 -9.14 9.74 -2.66
N ASP A 56 -10.39 10.08 -2.33
CA ASP A 56 -10.69 11.24 -1.49
C ASP A 56 -10.15 11.07 -0.06
N GLY A 57 -10.24 9.85 0.49
CA GLY A 57 -9.66 9.51 1.80
C GLY A 57 -8.12 9.54 1.82
N ALA A 58 -7.49 9.36 0.67
CA ALA A 58 -6.05 9.47 0.46
C ALA A 58 -5.59 10.90 0.14
N GLY A 59 -6.48 11.90 0.23
CA GLY A 59 -6.14 13.29 -0.05
C GLY A 59 -6.05 13.65 -1.53
N VAL A 60 -6.44 12.75 -2.44
CA VAL A 60 -6.32 12.97 -3.89
C VAL A 60 -7.48 13.82 -4.39
N ALA A 61 -7.27 15.14 -4.49
CA ALA A 61 -8.27 16.07 -5.00
C ALA A 61 -8.55 15.84 -6.49
N SER A 62 -9.67 16.39 -6.99
CA SER A 62 -10.07 16.19 -8.40
C SER A 62 -9.02 16.62 -9.43
N LEU A 63 -8.20 17.62 -9.13
CA LEU A 63 -7.09 18.04 -10.01
C LEU A 63 -5.90 17.09 -9.92
N ASP A 64 -5.60 16.60 -8.73
CA ASP A 64 -4.51 15.65 -8.47
C ASP A 64 -4.74 14.32 -9.19
N ARG A 65 -6.00 13.92 -9.37
CA ARG A 65 -6.38 12.74 -10.16
C ARG A 65 -5.88 12.80 -11.60
N ILE A 66 -5.79 13.99 -12.19
CA ILE A 66 -5.29 14.15 -13.57
C ILE A 66 -3.79 13.86 -13.60
N GLU A 67 -3.01 14.44 -12.69
CA GLU A 67 -1.57 14.17 -12.60
C GLU A 67 -1.31 12.71 -12.21
N LEU A 68 -2.08 12.17 -11.25
CA LEU A 68 -1.96 10.78 -10.82
C LEU A 68 -2.20 9.81 -11.98
N ALA A 69 -3.22 10.04 -12.81
CA ALA A 69 -3.49 9.24 -14.00
C ALA A 69 -2.31 9.27 -14.99
N VAL A 70 -1.78 10.46 -15.27
CA VAL A 70 -0.61 10.65 -16.13
C VAL A 70 0.61 9.91 -15.59
N ARG A 71 0.83 9.93 -14.28
CA ARG A 71 1.96 9.25 -13.62
C ARG A 71 1.81 7.73 -13.65
N ILE A 72 0.61 7.21 -13.40
CA ILE A 72 0.33 5.78 -13.50
C ILE A 72 0.60 5.30 -14.94
N GLU A 73 0.18 6.05 -15.96
CA GLU A 73 0.47 5.69 -17.35
C GLU A 73 1.98 5.74 -17.66
N GLN A 74 2.67 6.81 -17.27
CA GLN A 74 4.09 6.99 -17.56
C GLN A 74 5.00 5.98 -16.82
N GLU A 75 4.73 5.75 -15.54
CA GLU A 75 5.58 4.94 -14.67
C GLU A 75 5.16 3.47 -14.68
N LEU A 76 3.85 3.18 -14.68
CA LEU A 76 3.33 1.82 -14.58
C LEU A 76 2.88 1.24 -15.93
N GLY A 77 2.73 2.07 -16.97
CA GLY A 77 2.25 1.63 -18.28
C GLY A 77 0.75 1.37 -18.33
N VAL A 78 -0.01 1.85 -17.34
CA VAL A 78 -1.46 1.59 -17.24
C VAL A 78 -2.23 2.89 -17.53
N PRO A 79 -3.02 2.97 -18.60
CA PRO A 79 -3.85 4.14 -18.86
C PRO A 79 -4.99 4.21 -17.84
N ILE A 80 -5.17 5.38 -17.23
CA ILE A 80 -6.24 5.63 -16.26
C ILE A 80 -7.06 6.83 -16.71
N ASP A 81 -8.38 6.70 -16.66
CA ASP A 81 -9.29 7.80 -16.94
C ASP A 81 -10.33 8.01 -15.82
N GLU A 82 -11.23 8.98 -16.03
CA GLU A 82 -12.27 9.28 -15.06
C GLU A 82 -13.27 8.13 -14.86
N GLU A 83 -13.50 7.31 -15.89
CA GLU A 83 -14.36 6.13 -15.76
C GLU A 83 -13.69 5.05 -14.92
N THR A 84 -12.38 4.83 -15.10
CA THR A 84 -11.58 3.94 -14.26
C THR A 84 -11.70 4.33 -12.79
N TYR A 85 -11.54 5.62 -12.45
CA TYR A 85 -11.71 6.10 -11.07
C TYR A 85 -13.13 5.95 -10.51
N ARG A 86 -14.16 6.02 -11.36
CA ARG A 86 -15.54 5.76 -10.94
C ARG A 86 -15.82 4.27 -10.70
N GLN A 87 -15.18 3.39 -11.45
CA GLN A 87 -15.33 1.93 -11.33
C GLN A 87 -14.49 1.35 -10.20
N HIS A 88 -13.39 1.99 -9.83
CA HIS A 88 -12.46 1.58 -8.78
C HIS A 88 -12.36 2.66 -7.71
N SER A 89 -13.21 2.55 -6.70
CA SER A 89 -13.41 3.59 -5.68
C SER A 89 -12.37 3.55 -4.56
N THR A 90 -11.67 2.42 -4.40
CA THR A 90 -10.64 2.22 -3.38
C THR A 90 -9.25 2.03 -4.00
N LEU A 91 -8.21 2.29 -3.21
CA LEU A 91 -6.84 2.05 -3.61
C LEU A 91 -6.60 0.58 -3.96
N GLY A 92 -7.22 -0.35 -3.24
CA GLY A 92 -7.13 -1.78 -3.49
C GLY A 92 -7.74 -2.20 -4.81
N GLU A 93 -8.92 -1.67 -5.15
CA GLU A 93 -9.57 -1.91 -6.45
C GLU A 93 -8.73 -1.34 -7.60
N LEU A 94 -8.19 -0.14 -7.42
CA LEU A 94 -7.33 0.49 -8.42
C LEU A 94 -6.01 -0.29 -8.59
N CYS A 95 -5.42 -0.81 -7.50
CA CYS A 95 -4.25 -1.67 -7.58
C CYS A 95 -4.54 -2.97 -8.32
N ALA A 96 -5.66 -3.63 -8.04
CA ALA A 96 -6.05 -4.84 -8.74
C ALA A 96 -6.27 -4.58 -10.24
N TYR A 97 -6.83 -3.43 -10.59
CA TYR A 97 -6.93 -2.98 -11.98
C TYR A 97 -5.55 -2.82 -12.64
N ILE A 98 -4.63 -2.13 -11.95
CA ILE A 98 -3.25 -1.90 -12.42
C ILE A 98 -2.52 -3.23 -12.63
N GLU A 99 -2.56 -4.13 -11.65
CA GLU A 99 -1.88 -5.45 -11.73
C GLU A 99 -2.48 -6.36 -12.80
N GLY A 100 -3.78 -6.22 -13.09
CA GLY A 100 -4.46 -6.96 -14.15
C GLY A 100 -4.18 -6.46 -15.56
N HIS A 101 -3.44 -5.36 -15.72
CA HIS A 101 -3.17 -4.75 -17.02
C HIS A 101 -1.93 -5.36 -17.69
N GLU A 102 -2.00 -5.69 -18.99
CA GLU A 102 -0.93 -6.39 -19.71
C GLU A 102 0.40 -5.61 -19.74
N GLU A 103 0.33 -4.28 -19.63
CA GLU A 103 1.47 -3.36 -19.70
C GLU A 103 2.05 -2.97 -18.33
N TYR A 104 1.54 -3.55 -17.23
CA TYR A 104 2.04 -3.27 -15.88
C TYR A 104 3.51 -3.65 -15.71
N LYS A 105 4.34 -2.69 -15.30
CA LYS A 105 5.81 -2.85 -15.22
C LYS A 105 6.34 -3.28 -13.84
N GLY A 106 5.47 -3.62 -12.89
CA GLY A 106 5.89 -3.91 -11.51
C GLY A 106 6.18 -5.38 -11.19
N ALA A 107 6.67 -6.15 -12.17
CA ALA A 107 7.06 -7.56 -12.06
C ALA A 107 8.48 -7.80 -12.59
#